data_AF-A0A914YXF8-F1
#
_entry.id   AF-A0A914YXF8-F1
#
_cell.length_a   1.000
_cell.length_b   1.000
_cell.length_c   1.000
_cell.angle_alpha   90.00
_cell.angle_beta   90.00
_cell.angle_gamma   90.00
#
_symmetry.space_group_name_H-M   'P 1'
#
loop_
_entity.id
_entity.type
_entity.pdbx_description
1 polymer ?
#
loop_
_entity_poly.entity_id
_entity_poly.type
_entity_poly.pdbx_seq_one_letter_code
_entity_poly.pdbx_strand_id
1 'polypeptide(L)'
;MQLPPPRLCRLQKHSLTDEFGFNLHAERGKGHFIGSVDKGGIGDHAGLVMGQRIVGVNDKLIYPDTPHKEVVTLIKKDPLCTELLVVSEDVDRWYAENGATFSFENAIRYNPEPAVILPRSSLSGPKRDIMEFFL
;
A
#
# COMPACT_ATOMS: atom_id res chain seq x y z
N MET A 1 -27.61 -1.59 -3.91
CA MET A 1 -26.27 -2.11 -4.25
C MET A 1 -25.38 -1.95 -3.03
N GLN A 2 -24.55 -2.93 -2.70
CA GLN A 2 -23.70 -2.87 -1.49
C GLN A 2 -22.44 -2.03 -1.77
N LEU A 3 -22.01 -1.24 -0.79
CA LEU A 3 -20.80 -0.42 -0.83
C LEU A 3 -19.56 -1.33 -0.86
N PRO A 4 -18.78 -1.40 -1.96
CA PRO A 4 -17.61 -2.26 -2.02
C PRO A 4 -16.55 -1.77 -1.02
N PRO A 5 -16.08 -2.61 -0.09
CA PRO A 5 -15.18 -2.13 0.96
C PRO A 5 -13.76 -1.88 0.42
N PRO A 6 -13.07 -0.81 0.85
CA PRO A 6 -11.64 -0.65 0.61
C PRO A 6 -10.82 -1.66 1.44
N ARG A 7 -9.55 -1.85 1.08
CA ARG A 7 -8.62 -2.72 1.81
C ARG A 7 -7.70 -1.89 2.69
N LEU A 8 -7.55 -2.30 3.96
CA LEU A 8 -6.59 -1.71 4.89
C LEU A 8 -5.37 -2.61 5.01
N CYS A 9 -4.23 -2.13 4.52
CA CYS A 9 -2.95 -2.83 4.55
C CYS A 9 -2.06 -2.21 5.63
N ARG A 10 -1.63 -3.00 6.61
CA ARG A 10 -0.70 -2.57 7.66
C ARG A 10 0.71 -3.05 7.33
N LEU A 11 1.63 -2.11 7.18
CA LEU A 11 3.03 -2.38 6.93
C LEU A 11 3.82 -2.12 8.21
N GLN A 12 4.64 -3.08 8.62
CA GLN A 12 5.45 -3.01 9.82
C GLN A 12 6.88 -3.46 9.53
N LYS A 13 7.84 -2.60 9.86
CA LYS A 13 9.28 -2.84 9.75
C LYS A 13 9.79 -3.48 11.04
N HIS A 14 10.85 -4.28 10.91
CA HIS A 14 11.55 -4.85 12.06
C HIS A 14 12.68 -3.93 12.55
N SER A 15 13.28 -3.17 11.63
CA SER A 15 14.37 -2.22 11.87
C SER A 15 14.14 -0.89 11.13
N LEU A 16 14.75 0.19 11.61
CA LEU A 16 14.76 1.51 10.95
C LEU A 16 15.49 1.51 9.60
N THR A 17 16.32 0.49 9.36
CA THR A 17 17.04 0.29 8.10
C THR A 17 16.20 -0.43 7.05
N ASP A 18 15.06 -1.00 7.43
CA ASP A 18 14.19 -1.73 6.51
C ASP A 18 13.40 -0.75 5.64
N GLU A 19 13.11 -1.16 4.42
CA GLU A 19 12.20 -0.49 3.50
C GLU A 19 10.87 -1.24 3.51
N PHE A 20 9.77 -0.51 3.34
CA PHE A 20 8.44 -1.10 3.18
C PHE A 20 8.34 -1.96 1.90
N GLY A 21 9.23 -1.77 0.92
CA GLY A 21 9.35 -2.66 -0.24
C GLY A 21 8.23 -2.44 -1.26
N PHE A 22 7.82 -1.19 -1.45
CA PHE A 22 6.94 -0.79 -2.53
C PHE A 22 7.32 0.59 -3.07
N ASN A 23 6.95 0.86 -4.32
CA ASN A 23 7.08 2.17 -4.93
C ASN A 23 5.76 2.95 -4.84
N LEU A 24 5.84 4.24 -4.54
CA LEU A 24 4.72 5.17 -4.62
C LEU A 24 4.91 6.07 -5.84
N HIS A 25 3.92 6.12 -6.72
CA HIS A 25 3.90 7.10 -7.80
C HIS A 25 2.60 7.89 -7.81
N ALA A 26 2.63 9.09 -8.39
CA ALA A 26 1.47 9.96 -8.52
C ALA A 26 1.15 10.17 -9.99
N GLU A 27 -0.14 10.08 -10.32
CA GLU A 27 -0.65 10.46 -11.64
C GLU A 27 -1.41 11.79 -11.52
N ARG A 28 -1.01 12.77 -12.34
CA ARG A 28 -1.59 14.11 -12.32
C ARG A 28 -3.10 14.05 -12.54
N GLY A 29 -3.86 14.51 -11.54
CA GLY A 29 -5.32 14.55 -11.58
C GLY A 29 -6.02 13.24 -11.25
N LYS A 30 -5.29 12.15 -11.00
CA LYS A 30 -5.87 10.84 -10.62
C LYS A 30 -5.50 10.38 -9.22
N GLY A 31 -4.38 10.86 -8.67
CA GLY A 31 -3.96 10.60 -7.29
C GLY A 31 -2.71 9.74 -7.19
N HIS A 32 -2.65 8.90 -6.14
CA HIS A 32 -1.45 8.17 -5.73
C HIS A 32 -1.67 6.67 -5.82
N PHE A 33 -0.69 5.97 -6.38
CA PHE A 33 -0.82 4.56 -6.74
C PHE A 33 0.36 3.74 -6.24
N ILE A 34 0.08 2.48 -5.93
CA ILE A 34 1.08 1.46 -5.66
C ILE A 34 1.76 1.12 -6.99
N GLY A 35 3.07 1.37 -7.07
CA GLY A 35 3.93 0.97 -8.18
C GLY A 35 4.40 -0.47 -8.03
N SER A 36 5.68 -0.71 -8.28
CA SER A 36 6.29 -2.02 -8.02
C SER A 36 6.22 -2.40 -6.54
N VAL A 37 6.02 -3.68 -6.27
CA VAL A 37 6.05 -4.26 -4.92
C VAL A 37 7.09 -5.36 -4.91
N ASP A 38 7.98 -5.34 -3.93
CA ASP A 38 9.06 -6.32 -3.82
C ASP A 38 8.52 -7.65 -3.32
N LYS A 39 8.72 -8.71 -4.11
CA LYS A 39 8.24 -10.05 -3.77
C LYS A 39 8.88 -10.55 -2.47
N GLY A 40 8.05 -10.95 -1.51
CA GLY A 40 8.48 -11.33 -0.16
C GLY A 40 8.95 -10.16 0.71
N GLY A 41 8.73 -8.92 0.27
CA GLY A 41 8.94 -7.70 1.05
C GLY A 41 7.75 -7.40 1.97
N ILE A 42 7.88 -6.34 2.77
CA ILE A 42 6.85 -5.93 3.74
C ILE A 42 5.55 -5.55 3.01
N GLY A 43 5.62 -4.86 1.88
CA GLY A 43 4.46 -4.46 1.08
C GLY A 43 3.69 -5.65 0.49
N ASP A 44 4.41 -6.65 -0.03
CA ASP A 44 3.82 -7.90 -0.55
C ASP A 44 3.15 -8.69 0.58
N HIS A 45 3.82 -8.83 1.73
CA HIS A 45 3.25 -9.46 2.92
C HIS A 45 2.07 -8.69 3.53
N ALA A 46 2.02 -7.37 3.35
CA ALA A 46 0.88 -6.53 3.72
C ALA A 46 -0.26 -6.55 2.68
N GLY A 47 -0.10 -7.28 1.58
CA GLY A 47 -1.14 -7.47 0.56
C GLY A 47 -1.32 -6.29 -0.40
N LEU A 48 -0.28 -5.45 -0.56
CA LEU A 48 -0.25 -4.41 -1.57
C LEU A 48 -0.15 -5.02 -2.97
N VAL A 49 -0.89 -4.44 -3.91
CA VAL A 49 -0.87 -4.87 -5.31
C VAL A 49 -0.61 -3.66 -6.19
N MET A 50 0.30 -3.82 -7.16
CA MET A 50 0.58 -2.81 -8.18
C MET A 50 -0.70 -2.34 -8.87
N GLY A 51 -0.82 -1.03 -9.10
CA GLY A 51 -1.96 -0.40 -9.76
C GLY A 51 -3.11 -0.06 -8.82
N GLN A 52 -3.07 -0.46 -7.54
CA GLN A 52 -4.05 -0.01 -6.56
C GLN A 52 -3.86 1.47 -6.25
N ARG A 53 -4.98 2.19 -6.06
CA ARG A 53 -4.95 3.59 -5.62
C ARG A 53 -4.94 3.67 -4.11
N ILE A 54 -4.11 4.55 -3.56
CA ILE A 54 -4.11 4.88 -2.14
C ILE A 54 -5.16 5.97 -1.91
N VAL A 55 -6.10 5.70 -0.99
CA VAL A 55 -7.19 6.59 -0.60
C VAL A 55 -7.05 7.09 0.84
N GLY A 56 -6.11 6.53 1.62
CA GLY A 56 -5.81 7.01 2.95
C GLY A 56 -4.50 6.47 3.51
N VAL A 57 -3.94 7.19 4.47
CA VAL A 57 -2.69 6.86 5.19
C VAL A 57 -2.87 7.19 6.67
N ASN A 58 -2.62 6.22 7.56
CA ASN A 58 -2.61 6.41 9.02
C ASN A 58 -3.86 7.18 9.53
N ASP A 59 -5.06 6.66 9.24
CA ASP A 59 -6.38 7.23 9.56
C ASP A 59 -6.73 8.57 8.87
N LYS A 60 -5.88 9.09 7.99
CA LYS A 60 -6.16 10.29 7.20
C LYS A 60 -6.48 9.91 5.75
N LEU A 61 -7.66 10.29 5.28
CA LEU A 61 -8.00 10.18 3.86
C LEU A 61 -7.15 11.13 3.00
N ILE A 62 -6.82 10.69 1.80
CA ILE A 62 -6.10 11.48 0.80
C ILE A 62 -6.92 11.56 -0.49
N TYR A 63 -6.73 12.67 -1.21
CA TYR A 63 -7.49 12.99 -2.42
C TYR A 63 -6.57 13.03 -3.66
N PRO A 64 -7.13 12.95 -4.88
CA PRO A 64 -6.35 13.00 -6.11
C PRO A 64 -5.42 14.23 -6.25
N ASP A 65 -5.80 15.35 -5.64
CA ASP A 65 -5.06 16.62 -5.63
C ASP A 65 -4.11 16.77 -4.43
N THR A 66 -4.10 15.81 -3.49
CA THR A 66 -3.19 15.84 -2.35
C THR A 66 -1.75 15.80 -2.86
N PRO A 67 -0.86 16.72 -2.41
CA PRO A 67 0.52 16.76 -2.89
C PRO A 67 1.27 15.45 -2.61
N HIS A 68 2.00 14.94 -3.60
CA HIS A 68 2.78 13.70 -3.45
C HIS A 68 3.73 13.74 -2.24
N LYS A 69 4.38 14.88 -2.01
CA LYS A 69 5.26 15.08 -0.85
C LYS A 69 4.52 14.96 0.48
N GLU A 70 3.26 15.40 0.55
CA GLU A 70 2.45 15.25 1.77
C GLU A 70 2.13 13.78 2.03
N VAL A 71 1.74 13.02 1.00
CA VAL A 71 1.47 11.58 1.14
C VAL A 71 2.71 10.83 1.63
N VAL A 72 3.88 11.09 1.03
CA VAL A 72 5.16 10.53 1.48
C VAL A 72 5.44 10.89 2.94
N THR A 73 5.13 12.12 3.35
CA THR A 73 5.35 12.58 4.73
C THR A 73 4.42 11.87 5.72
N LEU A 74 3.17 11.62 5.33
CA LEU A 74 2.22 10.84 6.14
C LEU A 74 2.65 9.39 6.31
N ILE A 75 3.13 8.76 5.23
CA ILE A 75 3.65 7.39 5.24
C ILE A 75 4.86 7.29 6.16
N LYS A 76 5.79 8.24 6.06
CA LYS A 76 7.03 8.27 6.85
C LYS A 76 6.86 8.88 8.25
N LYS A 77 5.65 9.24 8.65
CA LYS A 77 5.39 9.87 9.95
C LYS A 77 5.80 8.95 11.10
N ASP A 78 5.50 7.67 10.98
CA ASP A 78 6.05 6.61 11.83
C ASP A 78 7.05 5.81 10.98
N PRO A 79 8.34 5.81 11.36
CA PRO A 79 9.38 5.16 10.57
C PRO A 79 9.30 3.63 10.60
N LEU A 80 8.53 3.03 11.51
CA LEU A 80 8.42 1.57 11.68
C LEU A 80 7.07 1.01 11.26
N CYS A 81 6.01 1.82 11.22
CA CYS A 81 4.67 1.35 10.91
C CYS A 81 3.89 2.34 10.06
N THR A 82 3.14 1.84 9.08
CA THR A 82 2.14 2.66 8.36
C THR A 82 0.96 1.81 7.94
N GLU A 83 -0.23 2.41 7.97
CA GLU A 83 -1.46 1.80 7.47
C GLU A 83 -1.90 2.53 6.20
N LEU A 84 -2.09 1.77 5.12
CA LEU A 84 -2.54 2.27 3.83
C LEU A 84 -3.94 1.75 3.54
N LEU A 85 -4.86 2.67 3.25
CA LEU A 85 -6.17 2.34 2.71
C LEU A 85 -6.08 2.36 1.19
N VAL A 86 -6.31 1.21 0.56
CA VAL A 86 -6.12 1.01 -0.88
C VAL A 86 -7.36 0.42 -1.54
N VAL A 87 -7.53 0.72 -2.83
CA VAL A 87 -8.66 0.27 -3.65
C VAL A 87 -8.19 -0.22 -5.01
N SER A 88 -8.92 -1.19 -5.58
CA SER A 88 -8.79 -1.53 -7.00
C SER A 88 -9.49 -0.48 -7.86
N GLU A 89 -9.19 -0.47 -9.15
CA GLU A 89 -9.83 0.43 -10.11
C GLU A 89 -11.36 0.31 -10.12
N ASP A 90 -11.90 -0.92 -10.03
CA ASP A 90 -13.35 -1.14 -10.02
C ASP A 90 -14.02 -0.55 -8.79
N VAL A 91 -13.40 -0.71 -7.61
CA VAL A 91 -13.90 -0.12 -6.35
C VAL A 91 -13.82 1.40 -6.44
N ASP A 92 -12.71 1.94 -6.93
CA ASP A 92 -12.54 3.38 -7.10
C ASP A 92 -13.61 4.00 -8.02
N ARG A 93 -13.82 3.37 -9.17
CA ARG A 93 -14.85 3.78 -10.14
C ARG A 93 -16.25 3.74 -9.54
N TRP A 94 -16.57 2.68 -8.80
CA TRP A 94 -17.85 2.56 -8.11
C TRP A 94 -18.08 3.74 -7.15
N TYR A 95 -17.07 4.13 -6.36
CA TYR A 95 -17.19 5.26 -5.43
C TYR A 95 -17.43 6.59 -6.16
N ALA A 96 -16.70 6.82 -7.26
CA ALA A 96 -16.86 8.02 -8.07
C ALA A 96 -18.26 8.11 -8.71
N GLU A 97 -18.76 7.02 -9.28
CA GLU A 97 -20.08 6.98 -9.94
C GLU A 97 -21.25 7.12 -8.96
N ASN A 98 -21.09 6.64 -7.71
CA ASN A 98 -22.13 6.66 -6.69
C ASN A 98 -22.00 7.83 -5.70
N GLY A 99 -21.00 8.71 -5.88
CA GLY A 99 -20.74 9.83 -4.96
C GLY A 99 -20.45 9.39 -3.53
N ALA A 100 -19.86 8.21 -3.35
CA ALA A 100 -19.56 7.63 -2.04
C ALA A 100 -18.20 8.13 -1.51
N THR A 101 -18.06 8.13 -0.18
CA THR A 101 -16.83 8.56 0.51
C THR A 101 -16.13 7.37 1.14
N PHE A 102 -14.81 7.27 0.94
CA PHE A 102 -14.00 6.25 1.61
C PHE A 102 -13.98 6.47 3.12
N SER A 103 -13.88 5.38 3.87
CA SER A 103 -13.72 5.41 5.32
C SER A 103 -12.88 4.22 5.76
N PHE A 104 -12.07 4.41 6.80
CA PHE A 104 -11.33 3.34 7.46
C PHE A 104 -12.26 2.39 8.21
N GLU A 105 -13.46 2.83 8.59
CA GLU A 105 -14.44 2.03 9.35
C GLU A 105 -15.07 0.92 8.51
N ASN A 106 -15.24 1.15 7.20
CA ASN A 106 -15.76 0.14 6.25
C ASN A 106 -14.65 -0.68 5.59
N ALA A 107 -13.40 -0.55 6.05
CA ALA A 107 -12.28 -1.22 5.42
C ALA A 107 -12.17 -2.69 5.85
N ILE A 108 -11.87 -3.57 4.90
CA ILE A 108 -11.44 -4.93 5.21
C ILE A 108 -9.94 -4.91 5.48
N ARG A 109 -9.53 -5.28 6.70
CA ARG A 109 -8.12 -5.47 7.03
C ARG A 109 -7.56 -6.64 6.23
N TYR A 110 -6.46 -6.42 5.54
CA TYR A 110 -5.71 -7.51 4.95
C TYR A 110 -5.11 -8.36 6.07
N ASN A 111 -5.54 -9.62 6.14
CA ASN A 111 -4.96 -10.61 7.01
C ASN A 111 -4.16 -11.58 6.12
N PRO A 112 -2.82 -11.53 6.11
CA PRO A 112 -2.08 -12.63 5.50
C PRO A 112 -2.46 -13.88 6.30
N GLU A 113 -3.10 -14.86 5.66
CA GLU A 113 -3.18 -16.22 6.24
C GLU A 113 -1.81 -16.58 6.81
N PRO A 114 -1.72 -17.12 8.05
CA PRO A 114 -0.42 -17.44 8.63
C PRO A 114 0.30 -18.34 7.63
N ALA A 115 1.38 -17.80 7.04
CA ALA A 115 2.20 -18.55 6.13
C ALA A 115 2.60 -19.83 6.86
N VAL A 116 2.08 -20.98 6.42
CA VAL A 116 2.54 -22.28 6.90
C VAL A 116 4.05 -22.24 6.69
N ILE A 117 4.80 -22.25 7.79
CA ILE A 117 6.27 -22.15 7.78
C ILE A 117 6.77 -23.39 7.05
N LEU A 118 6.98 -23.29 5.74
CA LEU A 118 7.72 -24.28 4.99
C LEU A 118 9.20 -24.05 5.30
N PRO A 119 9.95 -25.08 5.75
CA PRO A 119 11.36 -24.94 6.09
C PRO A 119 12.14 -24.42 4.88
N ARG A 120 12.83 -23.30 5.11
CA ARG A 120 13.61 -22.56 4.13
C ARG A 120 14.81 -23.40 3.69
N SER A 121 14.64 -24.18 2.62
CA SER A 121 15.77 -24.76 1.90
C SER A 121 15.79 -24.23 0.47
N SER A 122 16.91 -23.58 0.15
CA SER A 122 17.49 -23.47 -1.18
C SER A 122 16.83 -22.52 -2.17
N LEU A 123 17.11 -21.21 -2.10
CA LEU A 123 17.29 -20.40 -3.31
C LEU A 123 18.36 -19.30 -3.07
N SER A 124 19.57 -19.59 -3.52
CA SER A 124 20.61 -18.60 -3.83
C SER A 124 20.30 -17.98 -5.20
N GLY A 125 20.21 -16.66 -5.28
CA GLY A 125 20.11 -15.91 -6.53
C GLY A 125 20.85 -14.58 -6.43
N PRO A 126 21.47 -14.09 -7.52
CA PRO A 126 22.49 -13.05 -7.44
C PRO A 126 21.88 -11.65 -7.27
N LYS A 127 22.54 -10.84 -6.43
CA LYS A 127 22.28 -9.39 -6.32
C LYS A 127 22.65 -8.70 -7.63
N ARG A 128 21.75 -7.86 -8.14
CA ARG A 128 22.07 -6.86 -9.17
C ARG A 128 21.79 -5.48 -8.59
N ASP A 129 22.84 -4.66 -8.60
CA ASP A 129 22.83 -3.22 -8.34
C ASP A 129 21.94 -2.50 -9.35
N ILE A 130 20.90 -1.81 -8.87
CA ILE A 130 20.30 -0.64 -9.50
C ILE A 130 19.78 0.25 -8.36
N MET A 131 20.25 1.50 -8.31
CA MET A 131 19.73 2.50 -7.37
C MET A 131 18.32 2.92 -7.78
N GLU A 132 17.32 2.43 -7.07
CA GLU A 132 15.96 2.95 -7.10
C GLU A 132 15.55 3.22 -5.65
N PHE A 133 14.98 4.39 -5.39
CA PHE A 133 14.59 4.80 -4.04
C PHE A 133 13.26 4.13 -3.68
N PHE A 134 13.34 3.08 -2.87
CA PHE A 134 12.19 2.40 -2.26
C PHE A 134 11.77 3.13 -0.97
N LEU A 135 10.51 2.95 -0.57
CA LEU A 135 9.96 3.39 0.71
C LEU A 135 9.94 2.21 1.68
#